data_AF-A0AB34TIR1-F1
#
_entry.id   AF-A0AB34TIR1-F1
#
_cell.length_a   1.000
_cell.length_b   1.000
_cell.length_c   1.000
_cell.angle_alpha   90.00
_cell.angle_beta   90.00
_cell.angle_gamma   90.00
#
_symmetry.space_group_name_H-M   'P 1'
#
loop_
_entity.id
_entity.type
_entity.pdbx_description
1 polymer ?
#
loop_
_entity_poly.entity_id
_entity_poly.type
_entity_poly.pdbx_seq_one_letter_code
_entity_poly.pdbx_strand_id
1 'polypeptide(L)'
;MKRSPKKKLFRSPPGTPPIKTMHDTLAMIQATDLTLLAAHPVGKANLQRIHTMAEAKTAELREMLGVAEQIERAYAKALASVVEA
;
A
#
# COMPACT_ATOMS: atom_id res chain seq x y z
N MET A 1 26.89 23.71 -26.08
CA MET A 1 25.81 22.92 -25.43
C MET A 1 26.38 22.22 -24.20
N LYS A 2 26.01 22.64 -22.99
CA LYS A 2 26.49 22.05 -21.72
C LYS A 2 25.78 20.70 -21.50
N ARG A 3 26.52 19.60 -21.42
CA ARG A 3 25.99 18.25 -21.14
C ARG A 3 25.72 18.13 -19.63
N SER A 4 24.46 17.98 -19.23
CA SER A 4 24.09 17.73 -17.84
C SER A 4 24.70 16.40 -17.35
N PRO A 5 25.21 16.32 -16.10
CA PRO A 5 25.75 15.08 -15.58
C PRO A 5 24.62 14.05 -15.48
N LYS A 6 24.81 12.89 -16.11
CA LYS A 6 23.88 11.75 -16.02
C LYS A 6 23.64 11.45 -14.54
N LYS A 7 22.40 11.68 -14.06
CA LYS A 7 21.91 11.13 -12.79
C LYS A 7 22.31 9.67 -12.76
N LYS A 8 23.22 9.29 -11.85
CA LYS A 8 23.46 7.89 -11.54
C LYS A 8 22.16 7.38 -10.91
N LEU A 9 21.32 6.76 -11.74
CA LEU A 9 20.23 5.92 -11.27
C LEU A 9 20.88 4.92 -10.32
N PHE A 10 20.58 5.02 -9.02
CA PHE A 10 20.95 3.98 -8.07
C PHE A 10 20.35 2.68 -8.61
N ARG A 11 21.20 1.81 -9.15
CA ARG A 11 20.78 0.49 -9.62
C ARG A 11 20.64 -0.37 -8.36
N SER A 12 19.46 -0.96 -8.17
CA SER A 12 19.22 -1.92 -7.11
C SER A 12 20.28 -3.02 -7.13
N PRO A 13 20.68 -3.57 -5.97
CA PRO A 13 21.64 -4.66 -5.91
C PRO A 13 21.28 -5.83 -6.85
N PRO A 14 22.27 -6.54 -7.41
CA PRO A 14 22.00 -7.73 -8.20
C PRO A 14 21.22 -8.75 -7.36
N GLY A 15 20.08 -9.21 -7.88
CA GLY A 15 19.17 -10.12 -7.18
C GLY A 15 17.92 -9.48 -6.58
N THR A 16 17.77 -8.14 -6.64
CA THR A 16 16.52 -7.50 -6.20
C THR A 16 15.47 -7.60 -7.33
N PRO A 17 14.37 -8.37 -7.16
CA PRO A 17 13.34 -8.46 -8.18
C PRO A 17 12.68 -7.09 -8.41
N PRO A 18 12.25 -6.76 -9.64
CA PRO A 18 11.55 -5.51 -9.91
C PRO A 18 10.27 -5.44 -9.08
N ILE A 19 10.05 -4.34 -8.36
CA ILE A 19 8.80 -4.11 -7.61
C ILE A 19 7.66 -3.97 -8.62
N LYS A 20 6.85 -5.03 -8.77
CA LYS A 20 5.72 -5.06 -9.71
C LYS A 20 4.38 -4.99 -8.98
N THR A 21 4.32 -5.38 -7.70
CA THR A 21 3.08 -5.43 -6.91
C THR A 21 3.30 -5.03 -5.44
N MET A 22 2.21 -4.71 -4.72
CA MET A 22 2.28 -4.47 -3.26
C MET A 22 2.74 -5.70 -2.48
N HIS A 23 2.46 -6.91 -2.99
CA HIS A 23 2.92 -8.16 -2.40
C HIS A 23 4.45 -8.30 -2.46
N ASP A 24 5.07 -7.90 -3.58
CA ASP A 24 6.54 -7.85 -3.70
C ASP A 24 7.15 -6.84 -2.72
N THR A 25 6.43 -5.75 -2.46
CA THR A 25 6.85 -4.72 -1.49
C THR A 25 6.79 -5.27 -0.06
N LEU A 26 5.76 -6.04 0.29
CA LEU A 26 5.63 -6.72 1.59
C LEU A 26 6.72 -7.78 1.80
N ALA A 27 6.97 -8.63 0.79
CA ALA A 27 8.01 -9.65 0.88
C ALA A 27 9.41 -9.03 1.02
N MET A 28 9.68 -7.92 0.33
CA MET A 28 10.94 -7.19 0.45
C MET A 28 11.07 -6.50 1.82
N ILE A 29 9.99 -5.96 2.39
CA ILE A 29 9.94 -5.42 3.76
C ILE A 29 10.21 -6.51 4.79
N GLN A 30 9.61 -7.70 4.62
CA GLN A 30 9.82 -8.84 5.53
C GLN A 30 11.25 -9.40 5.45
N ALA A 31 11.89 -9.34 4.28
CA ALA A 31 13.25 -9.82 4.06
C ALA A 31 14.34 -8.78 4.38
N THR A 32 13.97 -7.51 4.62
CA THR A 32 14.94 -6.42 4.82
C THR A 32 14.87 -5.89 6.24
N ASP A 33 16.03 -5.68 6.88
CA ASP A 33 16.09 -4.94 8.14
C ASP A 33 15.66 -3.48 7.91
N LEU A 34 14.41 -3.19 8.27
CA LEU A 34 13.80 -1.86 8.11
C LEU A 34 14.55 -0.79 8.89
N THR A 35 15.23 -1.17 9.97
CA THR A 35 16.06 -0.29 10.81
C THR A 35 17.26 0.21 10.01
N LEU A 36 17.90 -0.69 9.25
CA LEU A 36 19.05 -0.37 8.41
C LEU A 36 18.66 0.49 7.19
N LEU A 37 17.48 0.23 6.60
CA LEU A 37 16.91 1.09 5.57
C LEU A 37 16.54 2.48 6.09
N ALA A 38 15.94 2.56 7.30
CA ALA A 38 15.55 3.82 7.92
C ALA A 38 16.75 4.68 8.35
N ALA A 39 17.90 4.06 8.61
CA ALA A 39 19.15 4.77 8.92
C ALA A 39 19.72 5.54 7.71
N HIS A 40 19.38 5.15 6.48
CA HIS A 40 19.81 5.85 5.27
C HIS A 40 18.75 6.86 4.79
N PRO A 41 19.08 8.13 4.47
CA PRO A 41 18.10 9.16 4.10
C PRO A 41 17.16 8.76 2.95
N VAL A 42 17.70 8.10 1.92
CA VAL A 42 16.90 7.63 0.77
C VAL A 42 16.00 6.45 1.15
N GLY A 43 16.50 5.55 2.02
CA GLY A 43 15.71 4.41 2.49
C GLY A 43 14.55 4.87 3.37
N LYS A 44 14.81 5.82 4.28
CA LYS A 44 13.79 6.49 5.09
C LYS A 44 12.69 7.14 4.24
N ALA A 45 13.05 7.92 3.22
CA ALA A 45 12.07 8.56 2.33
C ALA A 45 11.22 7.52 1.57
N ASN A 46 11.83 6.41 1.13
CA ASN A 46 11.11 5.34 0.47
C ASN A 46 10.15 4.61 1.41
N LEU A 47 10.58 4.33 2.65
CA LEU A 47 9.73 3.73 3.68
C LEU A 47 8.53 4.62 4.02
N GLN A 48 8.76 5.93 4.17
CA GLN A 48 7.68 6.90 4.39
C GLN A 48 6.68 6.90 3.23
N ARG A 49 7.14 6.89 1.98
CA ARG A 49 6.26 6.83 0.81
C ARG A 49 5.41 5.55 0.80
N ILE A 50 6.03 4.40 1.07
CA ILE A 50 5.31 3.12 1.14
C ILE A 50 4.28 3.15 2.26
N HIS A 51 4.64 3.70 3.42
CA HIS A 51 3.74 3.83 4.55
C HIS A 51 2.51 4.68 4.21
N THR A 52 2.70 5.87 3.62
CA THR A 52 1.58 6.73 3.19
C THR A 52 0.67 6.04 2.16
N MET A 53 1.25 5.28 1.22
CA MET A 53 0.46 4.50 0.25
C MET A 53 -0.38 3.41 0.96
N ALA A 54 0.19 2.74 1.96
CA ALA A 54 -0.52 1.72 2.73
C ALA A 54 -1.65 2.33 3.59
N GLU A 55 -1.44 3.50 4.17
CA GLU A 55 -2.47 4.23 4.91
C GLU A 55 -3.64 4.63 4.00
N ALA A 56 -3.35 5.20 2.83
CA ALA A 56 -4.36 5.56 1.85
C ALA A 56 -5.19 4.33 1.43
N LYS A 57 -4.53 3.20 1.13
CA LYS A 57 -5.24 1.96 0.77
C LYS A 57 -6.09 1.42 1.93
N THR A 58 -5.62 1.57 3.17
CA THR A 58 -6.37 1.18 4.36
C THR A 58 -7.64 2.03 4.53
N ALA A 59 -7.55 3.34 4.26
CA ALA A 59 -8.71 4.23 4.29
C ALA A 59 -9.76 3.82 3.24
N GLU A 60 -9.35 3.57 2.00
CA GLU A 60 -10.24 3.08 0.93
C GLU A 60 -10.94 1.76 1.32
N LEU A 61 -10.20 0.82 1.93
CA LEU A 61 -10.77 -0.46 2.38
C LEU A 61 -11.81 -0.28 3.49
N ARG A 62 -11.60 0.67 4.41
CA ARG A 62 -12.57 0.99 5.46
C ARG A 62 -13.85 1.59 4.89
N GLU A 63 -13.74 2.47 3.91
CA GLU A 63 -14.91 3.04 3.23
C GLU A 63 -15.73 1.94 2.53
N MET A 64 -15.07 1.05 1.79
CA MET A 64 -15.75 -0.07 1.14
C MET A 64 -16.44 -1.00 2.14
N LEU A 65 -15.80 -1.29 3.28
CA LEU A 65 -16.42 -2.08 4.35
C LEU A 65 -17.67 -1.39 4.90
N GLY A 66 -17.62 -0.07 5.11
CA GLY A 66 -18.77 0.71 5.56
C GLY A 66 -19.94 0.66 4.56
N VAL A 67 -19.66 0.65 3.25
CA VAL A 67 -20.70 0.47 2.22
C VAL A 67 -21.29 -0.94 2.28
N ALA A 68 -20.46 -1.98 2.42
CA ALA A 68 -20.94 -3.35 2.55
C ALA A 68 -21.86 -3.53 3.78
N GLU A 69 -21.51 -2.95 4.92
CA GLU A 69 -22.35 -2.97 6.12
C GLU A 69 -23.71 -2.28 5.91
N GLN A 70 -23.74 -1.19 5.15
CA GLN A 70 -25.00 -0.51 4.82
C GLN A 70 -25.91 -1.37 3.94
N ILE A 71 -25.32 -2.08 2.97
CA ILE A 71 -26.05 -3.02 2.11
C ILE A 71 -26.63 -4.15 2.94
N GLU A 72 -25.84 -4.77 3.82
CA GLU A 72 -26.29 -5.82 4.73
C GLU A 72 -27.46 -5.36 5.62
N ARG A 73 -27.36 -4.16 6.21
CA ARG A 73 -28.46 -3.58 7.02
C ARG A 73 -29.72 -3.34 6.20
N ALA A 74 -29.57 -2.82 4.97
CA ALA A 74 -30.70 -2.57 4.09
C ALA A 74 -31.40 -3.88 3.69
N TYR A 75 -30.62 -4.91 3.38
CA TYR A 75 -31.12 -6.23 3.05
C TYR A 75 -31.85 -6.89 4.25
N ALA A 76 -31.25 -6.86 5.44
CA ALA A 76 -31.89 -7.37 6.66
C ALA A 76 -33.22 -6.66 6.96
N LYS A 77 -33.28 -5.33 6.77
CA LYS A 77 -34.51 -4.56 6.94
C LYS A 77 -35.58 -4.96 5.91
N ALA A 78 -35.19 -5.15 4.65
CA ALA A 78 -36.11 -5.58 3.59
C ALA A 78 -36.70 -6.97 3.90
N LEU A 79 -35.86 -7.92 4.32
CA LEU A 79 -36.33 -9.25 4.73
C LEU A 79 -37.31 -9.19 5.91
N ALA A 80 -37.01 -8.41 6.95
CA ALA A 80 -37.92 -8.25 8.09
C ALA A 80 -39.29 -7.70 7.65
N SER A 81 -39.31 -6.72 6.73
CA SER A 81 -40.56 -6.14 6.22
C SER A 81 -41.42 -7.10 5.40
N VAL A 82 -40.83 -8.16 4.84
CA VAL A 82 -41.57 -9.22 4.13
C VAL A 82 -42.14 -10.26 5.09
N VAL A 83 -41.52 -10.48 6.25
CA VAL A 83 -41.97 -11.45 7.27
C VAL A 83 -43.11 -10.88 8.13
N GLU A 84 -43.16 -9.56 8.31
CA GLU A 84 -44.22 -8.87 9.06
C GLU A 84 -45.50 -8.57 8.23
N ALA A 85 -45.44 -8.77 6.91
CA ALA A 85 -46.55 -8.55 5.96
C ALA A 85 -47.31 -9.86 5.67
#